data_AF-A0A0K3B5S6-F1
#
_entry.id   AF-A0A0K3B5S6-F1
#
_cell.length_a   1.000
_cell.length_b   1.000
_cell.length_c   1.000
_cell.angle_alpha   90.00
_cell.angle_beta   90.00
_cell.angle_gamma   90.00
#
_symmetry.space_group_name_H-M   'P 1'
#
loop_
_entity.id
_entity.type
_entity.pdbx_description
1 polymer ?
#
loop_
_entity_poly.entity_id
_entity_poly.type
_entity_poly.pdbx_seq_one_letter_code
_entity_poly.pdbx_strand_id
1 'polypeptide(L)'
;MTETLSPGHSSLALGVPPAQPGTIYALAIAGGIVFGPREGRTILFGRNRPEVHVCIGEDDRRVSRQHGLLTHQASQWWVTNTGKLPIRLPNSYLLFPDEEPIPLVEGYTPVFVRGTSGREHLLELYVTGSDAQAPASRHLDPTHPPKNWRLNPTERLALVVLGQRYLLHEARPQPLSWTQAAKELAMLQPDSGWTAKKVEHLVVKVRTRLSKDGVAGLTREEIAEPVGNSLNHNLIQELLTSTTLVPPDLRLLNHSDD
;
A
#
# COMPACT_ATOMS: atom_id res chain seq x y z
N MET A 1 4.35 27.59 -16.99
CA MET A 1 4.10 28.27 -15.71
C MET A 1 4.98 27.65 -14.63
N THR A 2 5.54 28.48 -13.76
CA THR A 2 6.34 28.14 -12.58
C THR A 2 5.83 29.02 -11.46
N GLU A 3 5.29 28.41 -10.41
CA GLU A 3 4.75 29.10 -9.24
C GLU A 3 5.31 28.46 -7.96
N THR A 4 5.55 29.27 -6.94
CA THR A 4 6.03 28.83 -5.62
C THR A 4 4.89 28.82 -4.62
N LEU A 5 4.74 27.72 -3.89
CA LEU A 5 3.81 27.58 -2.78
C LEU A 5 4.52 28.00 -1.49
N SER A 6 3.92 28.91 -0.73
CA SER A 6 4.52 29.41 0.52
C SER A 6 4.61 28.31 1.59
N PRO A 7 5.56 28.41 2.54
CA PRO A 7 5.49 27.65 3.78
C PRO A 7 4.12 27.83 4.45
N GLY A 8 3.56 26.75 4.99
CA GLY A 8 2.21 26.77 5.59
C GLY A 8 1.05 26.78 4.60
N HIS A 9 1.31 26.57 3.29
CA HIS A 9 0.26 26.23 2.34
C HIS A 9 -0.53 25.00 2.82
N SER A 10 -1.85 25.03 2.64
CA SER A 10 -2.71 23.91 2.99
C SER A 10 -2.31 22.63 2.24
N SER A 11 -2.54 21.47 2.86
CA SER A 11 -2.26 20.17 2.25
C SER A 11 -2.92 20.04 0.87
N LEU A 12 -2.21 19.43 -0.08
CA LEU A 12 -2.71 19.13 -1.43
C LEU A 12 -3.83 18.08 -1.40
N ALA A 13 -3.99 17.35 -0.28
CA ALA A 13 -5.11 16.44 -0.07
C ALA A 13 -6.47 17.16 -0.03
N LEU A 14 -6.49 18.48 0.17
CA LEU A 14 -7.70 19.30 0.09
C LEU A 14 -8.08 19.67 -1.35
N GLY A 15 -7.31 19.19 -2.34
CA GLY A 15 -7.45 19.53 -3.75
C GLY A 15 -6.50 20.66 -4.16
N VAL A 16 -6.41 20.86 -5.47
CA VAL A 16 -5.55 21.88 -6.09
C VAL A 16 -6.38 22.76 -7.03
N PRO A 17 -5.95 24.01 -7.30
CA PRO A 17 -6.58 24.83 -8.32
C PRO A 17 -6.65 24.12 -9.68
N PRO A 18 -7.69 24.37 -10.51
CA PRO A 18 -7.75 23.84 -11.86
C PRO A 18 -6.52 24.25 -12.68
N ALA A 19 -5.88 23.29 -13.33
CA ALA A 19 -4.72 23.52 -14.19
C ALA A 19 -4.73 22.55 -15.38
N GLN A 20 -3.85 22.80 -16.36
CA GLN A 20 -3.67 21.90 -17.49
C GLN A 20 -3.38 20.47 -17.01
N PRO A 21 -3.95 19.41 -17.62
CA PRO A 21 -3.62 18.02 -17.30
C PRO A 21 -2.11 17.76 -17.33
N GLY A 22 -1.60 17.00 -16.36
CA GLY A 22 -0.18 16.75 -16.17
C GLY A 22 0.57 17.88 -15.44
N THR A 23 -0.12 18.91 -14.95
CA THR A 23 0.48 19.89 -14.03
C THR A 23 0.76 19.21 -12.70
N ILE A 24 1.97 19.37 -12.18
CA ILE A 24 2.35 18.83 -10.87
C ILE A 24 2.43 19.93 -9.84
N TYR A 25 1.83 19.66 -8.68
CA TYR A 25 2.00 20.38 -7.44
C TYR A 25 2.89 19.51 -6.55
N ALA A 26 3.96 20.08 -6.00
CA ALA A 26 4.86 19.40 -5.10
C ALA A 26 5.05 20.27 -3.85
N LEU A 27 4.64 19.76 -2.68
CA LEU A 27 4.57 20.53 -1.45
C LEU A 27 5.25 19.78 -0.29
N ALA A 28 6.04 20.52 0.48
CA ALA A 28 6.58 20.08 1.75
C ALA A 28 6.29 21.15 2.82
N ILE A 29 6.63 20.85 4.08
CA ILE A 29 6.47 21.80 5.20
C ILE A 29 7.18 23.14 4.92
N ALA A 30 8.32 23.10 4.25
CA ALA A 30 9.10 24.28 3.89
C ALA A 30 8.54 25.08 2.69
N GLY A 31 7.36 24.72 2.19
CA GLY A 31 6.80 25.25 0.95
C GLY A 31 6.96 24.28 -0.22
N GLY A 32 6.57 24.74 -1.40
CA GLY A 32 6.46 23.89 -2.58
C GLY A 32 6.52 24.65 -3.89
N ILE A 33 6.22 23.95 -4.96
CA ILE A 33 6.17 24.50 -6.31
C ILE A 33 5.04 23.90 -7.13
N VAL A 34 4.67 24.60 -8.20
CA VAL A 34 3.73 24.15 -9.22
C VAL A 34 4.37 24.30 -10.58
N PHE A 35 4.44 23.21 -11.34
CA PHE A 35 4.95 23.19 -12.71
C PHE A 35 3.94 22.56 -13.66
N GLY A 36 3.65 23.26 -14.76
CA GLY A 36 2.94 22.65 -15.90
C GLY A 36 3.75 21.52 -16.54
N PRO A 37 3.09 20.62 -17.30
CA PRO A 37 3.76 19.52 -17.99
C PRO A 37 4.69 20.06 -19.07
N ARG A 38 5.91 19.54 -19.14
CA ARG A 38 6.86 19.82 -20.21
C ARG A 38 7.87 18.69 -20.28
N GLU A 39 8.10 18.14 -21.47
CA GLU A 39 9.07 17.07 -21.67
C GLU A 39 10.47 17.44 -21.16
N GLY A 40 11.09 16.50 -20.43
CA GLY A 40 12.40 16.67 -19.80
C GLY A 40 12.40 17.63 -18.61
N ARG A 41 11.24 18.12 -18.16
CA ARG A 41 11.17 19.00 -16.98
C ARG A 41 11.49 18.21 -15.72
N THR A 42 12.30 18.83 -14.86
CA THR A 42 12.79 18.21 -13.63
C THR A 42 12.39 19.01 -12.39
N ILE A 43 12.13 18.30 -11.29
CA ILE A 43 11.90 18.86 -9.95
C ILE A 43 12.78 18.10 -8.96
N LEU A 44 13.82 18.76 -8.51
CA LEU A 44 14.67 18.26 -7.42
C LEU A 44 14.04 18.53 -6.06
N PHE A 45 14.09 17.54 -5.17
CA PHE A 45 13.76 17.71 -3.76
C PHE A 45 14.83 17.11 -2.86
N GLY A 46 14.98 17.66 -1.67
CA GLY A 46 15.99 17.25 -0.69
C GLY A 46 16.18 18.29 0.39
N ARG A 47 17.16 18.12 1.27
CA ARG A 47 17.32 19.05 2.40
C ARG A 47 18.06 20.34 2.07
N ASN A 48 18.73 20.43 0.90
CA ASN A 48 19.57 21.57 0.58
C ASN A 48 18.78 22.66 -0.15
N ARG A 49 18.01 23.47 0.59
CA ARG A 49 17.10 24.51 0.04
C ARG A 49 17.66 25.30 -1.16
N PRO A 50 18.92 25.76 -1.18
CA PRO A 50 19.46 26.53 -2.31
C PRO A 50 19.62 25.74 -3.62
N GLU A 51 19.66 24.40 -3.56
CA GLU A 51 19.96 23.52 -4.71
C GLU A 51 18.78 22.61 -5.09
N VAL A 52 17.62 22.80 -4.46
CA VAL A 52 16.41 22.00 -4.70
C VAL A 52 15.20 22.92 -4.90
N HIS A 53 14.21 22.41 -5.61
CA HIS A 53 12.95 23.12 -5.82
C HIS A 53 12.01 22.96 -4.63
N VAL A 54 12.00 21.77 -4.02
CA VAL A 54 11.20 21.48 -2.81
C VAL A 54 12.11 21.02 -1.69
N CYS A 55 12.17 21.81 -0.62
CA CYS A 55 13.01 21.48 0.52
C CYS A 55 12.27 20.54 1.48
N ILE A 56 12.85 19.36 1.74
CA ILE A 56 12.34 18.38 2.71
C ILE A 56 13.41 18.09 3.76
N GLY A 57 13.02 18.07 5.03
CA GLY A 57 13.91 17.76 6.14
C GLY A 57 15.18 18.62 6.17
N GLU A 58 15.06 19.94 6.02
CA GLU A 58 16.17 20.91 5.98
C GLU A 58 17.17 20.69 7.13
N ASP A 59 16.66 20.41 8.33
CA ASP A 59 17.39 20.18 9.57
C ASP A 59 17.90 18.73 9.74
N ASP A 60 17.53 17.82 8.84
CA ASP A 60 17.73 16.38 9.02
C ASP A 60 18.87 15.83 8.18
N ARG A 61 20.01 15.53 8.82
CA ARG A 61 21.19 15.02 8.12
C ARG A 61 21.02 13.63 7.50
N ARG A 62 19.94 12.89 7.82
CA ARG A 62 19.61 11.62 7.15
C ARG A 62 18.96 11.84 5.79
N VAL A 63 18.37 13.01 5.55
CA VAL A 63 17.88 13.41 4.24
C VAL A 63 19.06 13.90 3.41
N SER A 64 19.29 13.27 2.25
CA SER A 64 20.28 13.76 1.29
C SER A 64 20.02 15.21 0.84
N ARG A 65 21.10 15.90 0.46
CA ARG A 65 21.03 17.30 -0.05
C ARG A 65 20.09 17.40 -1.24
N GLN A 66 20.27 16.48 -2.19
CA GLN A 66 19.32 16.12 -3.24
C GLN A 66 18.92 14.67 -2.96
N HIS A 67 17.64 14.44 -2.66
CA HIS A 67 17.13 13.13 -2.24
C HIS A 67 16.36 12.44 -3.35
N GLY A 68 15.71 13.21 -4.21
CA GLY A 68 15.07 12.64 -5.37
C GLY A 68 14.76 13.68 -6.42
N LEU A 69 14.27 13.15 -7.53
CA LEU A 69 14.02 13.85 -8.76
C LEU A 69 12.65 13.43 -9.29
N LEU A 70 11.82 14.40 -9.65
CA LEU A 70 10.65 14.17 -10.48
C LEU A 70 10.99 14.58 -11.89
N THR A 71 10.72 13.72 -12.87
CA THR A 71 10.96 14.03 -14.29
C THR A 71 9.67 13.84 -15.07
N HIS A 72 9.30 14.80 -15.90
CA HIS A 72 8.22 14.64 -16.85
C HIS A 72 8.76 14.07 -18.16
N GLN A 73 8.43 12.81 -18.46
CA GLN A 73 8.85 12.10 -19.66
C GLN A 73 7.69 11.27 -20.21
N ALA A 74 7.56 11.21 -21.54
CA ALA A 74 6.53 10.45 -22.23
C ALA A 74 5.11 10.77 -21.70
N SER A 75 4.83 12.06 -21.50
CA SER A 75 3.54 12.58 -21.00
C SER A 75 3.17 12.15 -19.57
N GLN A 76 4.15 11.73 -18.77
CA GLN A 76 3.93 11.31 -17.38
C GLN A 76 5.04 11.82 -16.47
N TRP A 77 4.72 12.03 -15.19
CA TRP A 77 5.72 12.30 -14.16
C TRP A 77 6.29 11.02 -13.58
N TRP A 78 7.60 10.98 -13.36
CA TRP A 78 8.32 9.84 -12.82
C TRP A 78 9.10 10.26 -11.58
N VAL A 79 9.12 9.42 -10.56
CA VAL A 79 9.92 9.61 -9.34
C VAL A 79 11.18 8.78 -9.43
N THR A 80 12.32 9.41 -9.19
CA THR A 80 13.63 8.76 -9.05
C THR A 80 14.20 9.08 -7.68
N ASN A 81 14.77 8.07 -7.02
CA ASN A 81 15.56 8.28 -5.81
C ASN A 81 17.00 8.58 -6.19
N THR A 82 17.53 9.71 -5.74
CA THR A 82 18.96 10.09 -5.91
C THR A 82 19.69 10.18 -4.56
N GLY A 83 18.97 9.93 -3.48
CA GLY A 83 19.43 10.00 -2.10
C GLY A 83 20.13 8.73 -1.64
N LYS A 84 20.40 8.67 -0.33
CA LYS A 84 21.02 7.49 0.31
C LYS A 84 20.00 6.57 0.98
N LEU A 85 18.83 7.10 1.33
CA LEU A 85 17.77 6.35 1.99
C LEU A 85 16.66 6.10 0.97
N PRO A 86 15.89 5.02 1.13
CA PRO A 86 14.76 4.77 0.24
C PRO A 86 13.69 5.83 0.42
N ILE A 87 12.98 6.10 -0.68
CA ILE A 87 11.77 6.89 -0.71
C ILE A 87 10.60 5.93 -0.52
N ARG A 88 9.73 6.20 0.46
CA ARG A 88 8.53 5.40 0.70
C ARG A 88 7.34 5.98 -0.07
N LEU A 89 6.86 5.22 -1.04
CA LEU A 89 5.67 5.47 -1.85
C LEU A 89 4.42 4.81 -1.21
N PRO A 90 3.21 5.04 -1.76
CA PRO A 90 2.01 4.30 -1.36
C PRO A 90 2.20 2.78 -1.41
N ASN A 91 1.32 2.05 -0.71
CA ASN A 91 1.42 0.58 -0.55
C ASN A 91 2.72 0.11 0.13
N SER A 92 3.38 0.99 0.89
CA SER A 92 4.67 0.73 1.55
C SER A 92 5.81 0.36 0.60
N TYR A 93 5.69 0.70 -0.69
CA TYR A 93 6.77 0.49 -1.65
C TYR A 93 7.96 1.38 -1.30
N LEU A 94 9.17 0.80 -1.30
CA LEU A 94 10.41 1.50 -1.01
C LEU A 94 11.22 1.61 -2.30
N LEU A 95 11.30 2.82 -2.85
CA LEU A 95 12.12 3.13 -4.03
C LEU A 95 13.56 3.38 -3.61
N PHE A 96 14.49 2.51 -4.01
CA PHE A 96 15.92 2.63 -3.74
C PHE A 96 16.66 3.45 -4.82
N PRO A 97 17.88 3.96 -4.54
CA PRO A 97 18.58 4.88 -5.45
C PRO A 97 18.92 4.32 -6.84
N ASP A 98 19.14 3.01 -6.94
CA ASP A 98 19.55 2.35 -8.19
C ASP A 98 18.41 1.59 -8.87
N GLU A 99 17.17 1.82 -8.41
CA GLU A 99 15.97 1.24 -9.02
C GLU A 99 15.43 2.11 -10.15
N GLU A 100 14.69 1.46 -11.06
CA GLU A 100 14.01 2.15 -12.15
C GLU A 100 13.03 3.21 -11.61
N PRO A 101 12.91 4.37 -12.29
CA PRO A 101 11.95 5.39 -11.90
C PRO A 101 10.51 4.86 -11.88
N ILE A 102 9.72 5.33 -10.91
CA ILE A 102 8.32 4.90 -10.74
C ILE A 102 7.38 5.97 -11.31
N PRO A 103 6.43 5.60 -12.18
CA PRO A 103 5.48 6.55 -12.73
C PRO A 103 4.49 7.02 -11.66
N LEU A 104 4.21 8.33 -11.64
CA LEU A 104 3.13 8.92 -10.86
C LEU A 104 1.81 8.81 -11.63
N VAL A 105 0.76 8.43 -10.91
CA VAL A 105 -0.61 8.48 -11.40
C VAL A 105 -1.18 9.88 -11.23
N GLU A 106 -2.25 10.19 -11.99
CA GLU A 106 -3.05 11.38 -11.75
C GLU A 106 -3.65 11.37 -10.32
N GLY A 107 -3.76 12.53 -9.70
CA GLY A 107 -4.25 12.71 -8.33
C GLY A 107 -3.15 12.83 -7.28
N TYR A 108 -3.55 12.65 -6.02
CA TYR A 108 -2.69 12.85 -4.85
C TYR A 108 -1.82 11.63 -4.55
N THR A 109 -0.52 11.85 -4.40
CA THR A 109 0.46 10.83 -4.01
C THR A 109 1.32 11.36 -2.84
N PRO A 110 1.18 10.79 -1.62
CA PRO A 110 2.08 11.10 -0.52
C PRO A 110 3.39 10.33 -0.64
N VAL A 111 4.51 11.02 -0.47
CA VAL A 111 5.86 10.44 -0.55
C VAL A 111 6.61 10.74 0.75
N PHE A 112 7.26 9.74 1.34
CA PHE A 112 7.95 9.91 2.62
C PHE A 112 9.44 9.61 2.51
N VAL A 113 10.25 10.44 3.16
CA VAL A 113 11.67 10.15 3.43
C VAL A 113 11.87 9.97 4.92
N ARG A 114 12.47 8.85 5.30
CA ARG A 114 12.74 8.55 6.71
C ARG A 114 13.94 9.38 7.22
N GLY A 115 13.67 10.19 8.22
CA GLY A 115 14.63 11.05 8.90
C GLY A 115 15.20 10.45 10.18
N THR A 116 15.78 11.31 11.00
CA THR A 116 16.40 10.98 12.29
C THR A 116 15.33 10.62 13.33
N SER A 117 15.64 9.67 14.22
CA SER A 117 14.75 9.22 15.32
C SER A 117 13.37 8.72 14.87
N GLY A 118 13.25 8.23 13.64
CA GLY A 118 11.99 7.70 13.11
C GLY A 118 11.02 8.77 12.58
N ARG A 119 11.41 10.05 12.58
CA ARG A 119 10.66 11.12 11.92
C ARG A 119 10.51 10.80 10.43
N GLU A 120 9.34 11.07 9.86
CA GLU A 120 9.11 10.98 8.42
C GLU A 120 8.89 12.38 7.85
N HIS A 121 9.58 12.67 6.74
CA HIS A 121 9.43 13.92 6.01
C HIS A 121 8.51 13.68 4.82
N LEU A 122 7.35 14.32 4.85
CA LEU A 122 6.33 14.22 3.81
C LEU A 122 6.64 15.18 2.66
N LEU A 123 6.56 14.65 1.44
CA LEU A 123 6.41 15.36 0.19
C LEU A 123 5.05 15.00 -0.38
N GLU A 124 4.15 15.96 -0.45
CA GLU A 124 2.85 15.83 -1.09
C GLU A 124 3.01 16.10 -2.58
N LEU A 125 2.54 15.17 -3.42
CA LEU A 125 2.50 15.33 -4.87
C LEU A 125 1.06 15.30 -5.33
N TYR A 126 0.69 16.17 -6.26
CA TYR A 126 -0.59 16.11 -6.94
C TYR A 126 -0.37 16.32 -8.43
N VAL A 127 -0.74 15.34 -9.26
CA VAL A 127 -0.71 15.47 -10.73
C VAL A 127 -2.14 15.72 -11.20
N THR A 128 -2.40 16.86 -11.85
CA THR A 128 -3.73 17.15 -12.37
C THR A 128 -4.09 16.17 -13.48
N GLY A 129 -5.29 15.61 -13.39
CA GLY A 129 -5.76 14.65 -14.37
C GLY A 129 -6.32 15.27 -15.63
N SER A 130 -6.50 14.43 -16.64
CA SER A 130 -7.23 14.78 -17.87
C SER A 130 -8.75 14.87 -17.67
N ASP A 131 -9.26 14.39 -16.52
CA ASP A 131 -10.65 14.55 -16.13
C ASP A 131 -10.96 16.03 -15.84
N ALA A 132 -11.46 16.72 -16.87
CA ALA A 132 -11.98 18.09 -16.78
C ALA A 132 -13.22 18.19 -15.87
N GLN A 133 -13.79 17.07 -15.46
CA GLN A 133 -14.85 16.96 -14.47
C GLN A 133 -14.41 15.97 -13.41
N ALA A 134 -14.07 16.48 -12.22
CA ALA A 134 -14.05 15.65 -11.03
C ALA A 134 -15.34 14.81 -11.02
N PRO A 135 -15.28 13.49 -10.79
CA PRO A 135 -16.45 12.64 -10.76
C PRO A 135 -17.53 13.31 -9.90
N ALA A 136 -18.71 13.54 -10.46
CA ALA A 136 -19.79 14.19 -9.75
C ALA A 136 -20.01 13.46 -8.42
N SER A 137 -20.03 14.19 -7.31
CA SER A 137 -20.15 13.57 -6.00
C SER A 137 -21.44 12.79 -5.90
N ARG A 138 -21.34 11.48 -5.67
CA ARG A 138 -22.48 10.57 -5.64
C ARG A 138 -22.90 10.24 -4.21
N HIS A 139 -23.17 11.26 -3.41
CA HIS A 139 -23.52 11.09 -1.98
C HIS A 139 -24.76 10.22 -1.74
N LEU A 140 -25.65 10.14 -2.73
CA LEU A 140 -26.88 9.33 -2.67
C LEU A 140 -26.70 7.93 -3.28
N ASP A 141 -25.57 7.66 -3.94
CA ASP A 141 -25.32 6.33 -4.47
C ASP A 141 -25.05 5.38 -3.29
N PRO A 142 -25.62 4.17 -3.31
CA PRO A 142 -25.33 3.19 -2.28
C PRO A 142 -23.83 2.87 -2.29
N THR A 143 -23.23 2.80 -1.10
CA THR A 143 -21.86 2.31 -0.96
C THR A 143 -21.78 0.91 -1.58
N HIS A 144 -20.95 0.75 -2.61
CA HIS A 144 -20.72 -0.55 -3.21
C HIS A 144 -20.17 -1.50 -2.13
N PRO A 145 -20.87 -2.61 -1.83
CA PRO A 145 -20.36 -3.55 -0.83
C PRO A 145 -19.05 -4.17 -1.35
N PRO A 146 -18.09 -4.45 -0.46
CA PRO A 146 -16.88 -5.15 -0.85
C PRO A 146 -17.20 -6.53 -1.42
N LYS A 147 -16.33 -7.03 -2.31
CA LYS A 147 -16.48 -8.37 -2.91
C LYS A 147 -16.13 -9.44 -1.88
N ASN A 148 -17.10 -9.82 -1.05
CA ASN A 148 -16.90 -10.87 -0.05
C ASN A 148 -16.78 -12.25 -0.73
N TRP A 149 -15.75 -13.00 -0.36
CA TRP A 149 -15.54 -14.36 -0.84
C TRP A 149 -16.38 -15.36 -0.05
N ARG A 150 -17.09 -16.25 -0.74
CA ARG A 150 -17.87 -17.30 -0.09
C ARG A 150 -16.92 -18.33 0.54
N LEU A 151 -16.98 -18.46 1.85
CA LEU A 151 -16.30 -19.48 2.65
C LEU A 151 -17.36 -20.29 3.41
N ASN A 152 -17.26 -21.62 3.35
CA ASN A 152 -18.09 -22.45 4.24
C ASN A 152 -17.57 -22.38 5.70
N PRO A 153 -18.34 -22.83 6.71
CA PRO A 153 -17.94 -22.70 8.12
C PRO A 153 -16.59 -23.34 8.45
N THR A 154 -16.28 -24.50 7.85
CA THR A 154 -14.99 -25.19 8.02
C THR A 154 -13.84 -24.42 7.39
N GLU A 155 -14.05 -23.87 6.18
CA GLU A 155 -13.07 -23.01 5.51
C GLU A 155 -12.80 -21.74 6.33
N ARG A 156 -13.87 -21.09 6.82
CA ARG A 156 -13.77 -19.88 7.64
C ARG A 156 -12.98 -20.16 8.93
N LEU A 157 -13.33 -21.20 9.68
CA LEU A 157 -12.62 -21.55 10.92
C LEU A 157 -11.14 -21.81 10.66
N ALA A 158 -10.81 -22.62 9.65
CA ALA A 158 -9.42 -22.93 9.30
C ALA A 158 -8.61 -21.69 8.90
N LEU A 159 -9.21 -20.77 8.14
CA LEU A 159 -8.55 -19.53 7.71
C LEU A 159 -8.43 -18.50 8.85
N VAL A 160 -9.38 -18.47 9.78
CA VAL A 160 -9.28 -17.67 11.01
C VAL A 160 -8.13 -18.17 11.89
N VAL A 161 -8.02 -19.48 12.11
CA VAL A 161 -6.88 -20.07 12.84
C VAL A 161 -5.57 -19.73 12.13
N LEU A 162 -5.50 -19.94 10.82
CA LEU A 162 -4.30 -19.68 10.01
C LEU A 162 -3.86 -18.21 10.09
N GLY A 163 -4.83 -17.29 10.02
CA GLY A 163 -4.64 -15.85 9.94
C GLY A 163 -4.82 -15.09 11.26
N GLN A 164 -4.93 -15.77 12.40
CA GLN A 164 -5.30 -15.14 13.68
C GLN A 164 -4.38 -13.97 14.07
N ARG A 165 -3.08 -14.06 13.77
CA ARG A 165 -2.09 -13.02 14.06
C ARG A 165 -2.38 -11.72 13.30
N TYR A 166 -2.95 -11.83 12.10
CA TYR A 166 -3.40 -10.67 11.33
C TYR A 166 -4.67 -10.07 11.94
N LEU A 167 -5.62 -10.91 12.33
CA LEU A 167 -6.87 -10.48 12.95
C LEU A 167 -6.65 -9.84 14.34
N LEU A 168 -5.58 -10.23 15.03
CA LEU A 168 -5.10 -9.63 16.28
C LEU A 168 -4.25 -8.36 16.07
N HIS A 169 -4.02 -7.95 14.82
CA HIS A 169 -3.18 -6.80 14.46
C HIS A 169 -1.76 -6.86 15.05
N GLU A 170 -1.14 -8.04 15.10
CA GLU A 170 0.27 -8.13 15.48
C GLU A 170 1.13 -7.27 14.54
N ALA A 171 2.22 -6.69 15.05
CA ALA A 171 3.02 -5.74 14.28
C ALA A 171 3.70 -6.34 13.04
N ARG A 172 3.96 -7.65 13.05
CA ARG A 172 4.59 -8.40 11.93
C ARG A 172 3.91 -9.77 11.81
N PRO A 173 2.64 -9.81 11.40
CA PRO A 173 1.89 -11.05 11.42
C PRO A 173 2.45 -11.99 10.36
N GLN A 174 2.53 -13.26 10.72
CA GLN A 174 2.87 -14.34 9.80
C GLN A 174 1.77 -15.39 9.88
N PRO A 175 1.36 -16.02 8.76
CA PRO A 175 0.40 -17.11 8.82
C PRO A 175 0.96 -18.23 9.68
N LEU A 176 0.11 -18.92 10.45
CA LEU A 176 0.55 -20.11 11.16
C LEU A 176 1.04 -21.19 10.19
N SER A 177 1.95 -22.05 10.65
CA SER A 177 2.27 -23.27 9.90
C SER A 177 1.08 -24.23 9.89
N TRP A 178 1.00 -25.11 8.88
CA TRP A 178 -0.03 -26.15 8.82
C TRP A 178 -0.10 -27.03 10.07
N THR A 179 1.04 -27.33 10.66
CA THR A 179 1.12 -28.11 11.91
C THR A 179 0.54 -27.35 13.09
N GLN A 180 0.87 -26.06 13.24
CA GLN A 180 0.30 -25.22 14.32
C GLN A 180 -1.21 -25.07 14.14
N ALA A 181 -1.65 -24.72 12.92
CA ALA A 181 -3.07 -24.56 12.62
C ALA A 181 -3.85 -25.87 12.85
N ALA A 182 -3.31 -27.02 12.43
CA ALA A 182 -3.95 -28.30 12.68
C ALA A 182 -4.04 -28.65 14.17
N LYS A 183 -3.00 -28.33 14.96
CA LYS A 183 -3.01 -28.53 16.42
C LYS A 183 -4.11 -27.69 17.08
N GLU A 184 -4.24 -26.43 16.70
CA GLU A 184 -5.29 -25.56 17.22
C GLU A 184 -6.69 -26.01 16.79
N LEU A 185 -6.86 -26.34 15.51
CA LEU A 185 -8.12 -26.89 15.00
C LEU A 185 -8.49 -28.22 15.67
N ALA A 186 -7.53 -29.06 16.04
CA ALA A 186 -7.79 -30.29 16.79
C ALA A 186 -8.21 -30.03 18.24
N MET A 187 -7.75 -28.96 18.86
CA MET A 187 -8.25 -28.52 20.18
C MET A 187 -9.67 -27.95 20.07
N LEU A 188 -9.95 -27.24 18.97
CA LEU A 188 -11.28 -26.68 18.69
C LEU A 188 -12.29 -27.75 18.25
N GLN A 189 -11.89 -28.73 17.46
CA GLN A 189 -12.80 -29.75 16.96
C GLN A 189 -12.13 -31.13 17.07
N PRO A 190 -12.09 -31.73 18.27
CA PRO A 190 -11.39 -32.99 18.54
C PRO A 190 -11.82 -34.13 17.62
N ASP A 191 -13.13 -34.23 17.35
CA ASP A 191 -13.71 -35.32 16.55
C ASP A 191 -13.57 -35.12 15.03
N SER A 192 -13.07 -33.96 14.58
CA SER A 192 -12.98 -33.62 13.16
C SER A 192 -11.73 -34.15 12.46
N GLY A 193 -10.82 -34.83 13.18
CA GLY A 193 -9.64 -35.48 12.59
C GLY A 193 -8.72 -34.50 11.85
N TRP A 194 -8.46 -33.33 12.45
CA TRP A 194 -7.61 -32.30 11.85
C TRP A 194 -6.15 -32.76 11.76
N THR A 195 -5.57 -32.62 10.57
CA THR A 195 -4.15 -32.91 10.29
C THR A 195 -3.56 -31.79 9.46
N ALA A 196 -2.23 -31.62 9.49
CA ALA A 196 -1.55 -30.61 8.69
C ALA A 196 -1.90 -30.72 7.19
N LYS A 197 -1.96 -31.96 6.67
CA LYS A 197 -2.34 -32.24 5.28
C LYS A 197 -3.79 -31.85 4.97
N LYS A 198 -4.72 -32.05 5.91
CA LYS A 198 -6.13 -31.64 5.76
C LYS A 198 -6.25 -30.11 5.70
N VAL A 199 -5.50 -29.39 6.54
CA VAL A 199 -5.45 -27.92 6.52
C VAL A 199 -4.86 -27.42 5.20
N GLU A 200 -3.72 -27.97 4.79
CA GLU A 200 -3.07 -27.62 3.52
C GLU A 200 -4.01 -27.78 2.32
N HIS A 201 -4.63 -28.96 2.17
CA HIS A 201 -5.55 -29.23 1.06
C HIS A 201 -6.74 -28.26 1.04
N LEU A 202 -7.30 -27.94 2.21
CA LEU A 202 -8.40 -26.98 2.32
C LEU A 202 -7.95 -25.59 1.85
N VAL A 203 -6.80 -25.11 2.34
CA VAL A 203 -6.31 -23.77 2.00
C VAL A 203 -5.92 -23.67 0.53
N VAL A 204 -5.28 -24.71 -0.02
CA VAL A 204 -4.99 -24.79 -1.46
C VAL A 204 -6.28 -24.73 -2.28
N LYS A 205 -7.34 -25.44 -1.89
CA LYS A 205 -8.63 -25.42 -2.58
C LYS A 205 -9.26 -24.02 -2.60
N VAL A 206 -9.21 -23.31 -1.47
CA VAL A 206 -9.70 -21.92 -1.39
C VAL A 206 -8.86 -21.03 -2.30
N ARG A 207 -7.54 -21.14 -2.22
CA ARG A 207 -6.60 -20.35 -3.02
C ARG A 207 -6.80 -20.53 -4.52
N THR A 208 -6.93 -21.77 -4.99
CA THR A 208 -7.24 -22.08 -6.40
C THR A 208 -8.59 -21.51 -6.83
N ARG A 209 -9.61 -21.52 -5.94
CA ARG A 209 -10.93 -20.95 -6.24
C ARG A 209 -10.84 -19.44 -6.44
N LEU A 210 -10.20 -18.72 -5.52
CA LEU A 210 -10.04 -17.26 -5.60
C LEU A 210 -9.18 -16.82 -6.78
N SER A 211 -8.11 -17.56 -7.09
CA SER A 211 -7.27 -17.27 -8.27
C SER A 211 -8.07 -17.38 -9.57
N LYS A 212 -8.92 -18.40 -9.73
CA LYS A 212 -9.81 -18.53 -10.89
C LYS A 212 -10.81 -17.38 -11.01
N ASP A 213 -11.19 -16.78 -9.89
CA ASP A 213 -12.10 -15.63 -9.83
C ASP A 213 -11.37 -14.27 -9.94
N GLY A 214 -10.07 -14.30 -10.30
CA GLY A 214 -9.27 -13.14 -10.68
C GLY A 214 -8.33 -12.57 -9.61
N VAL A 215 -8.16 -13.25 -8.47
CA VAL A 215 -7.22 -12.79 -7.43
C VAL A 215 -5.78 -13.18 -7.80
N ALA A 216 -4.92 -12.18 -7.95
CA ALA A 216 -3.51 -12.36 -8.27
C ALA A 216 -2.66 -12.76 -7.05
N GLY A 217 -1.50 -13.38 -7.29
CA GLY A 217 -0.52 -13.71 -6.26
C GLY A 217 -0.95 -14.88 -5.36
N LEU A 218 -1.86 -15.73 -5.87
CA LEU A 218 -2.39 -16.91 -5.17
C LEU A 218 -1.87 -18.21 -5.78
N THR A 219 -1.08 -18.15 -6.84
CA THR A 219 -0.47 -19.32 -7.46
C THR A 219 1.05 -19.20 -7.46
N ARG A 220 1.76 -20.34 -7.56
CA ARG A 220 3.23 -20.33 -7.51
C ARG A 220 3.80 -19.64 -8.75
N GLU A 221 3.09 -19.72 -9.86
CA GLU A 221 3.42 -19.14 -11.15
C GLU A 221 3.41 -17.61 -11.13
N GLU A 222 2.64 -17.01 -10.21
CA GLU A 222 2.51 -15.55 -10.05
C GLU A 222 3.52 -14.95 -9.06
N ILE A 223 4.26 -15.78 -8.31
CA ILE A 223 5.18 -15.33 -7.26
C ILE A 223 6.61 -15.70 -7.63
N ALA A 224 7.50 -14.70 -7.58
CA ALA A 224 8.93 -14.93 -7.75
C ALA A 224 9.48 -15.85 -6.64
N GLU A 225 10.32 -16.82 -7.01
CA GLU A 225 10.97 -17.69 -6.03
C GLU A 225 11.93 -16.92 -5.12
N PRO A 226 12.05 -17.27 -3.83
CA PRO A 226 11.38 -18.39 -3.16
C PRO A 226 9.95 -18.04 -2.68
N VAL A 227 8.99 -18.90 -3.01
CA VAL A 227 7.56 -18.65 -2.67
C VAL A 227 7.29 -18.61 -1.15
N GLY A 228 8.05 -19.37 -0.34
CA GLY A 228 7.93 -19.35 1.12
C GLY A 228 6.49 -19.46 1.64
N ASN A 229 6.14 -18.62 2.63
CA ASN A 229 4.78 -18.50 3.18
C ASN A 229 3.95 -17.41 2.46
N SER A 230 4.46 -16.85 1.35
CA SER A 230 3.88 -15.69 0.67
C SER A 230 2.48 -15.99 0.12
N LEU A 231 2.22 -17.21 -0.36
CA LEU A 231 0.88 -17.59 -0.85
C LEU A 231 -0.20 -17.53 0.25
N ASN A 232 0.15 -17.90 1.47
CA ASN A 232 -0.78 -17.85 2.60
C ASN A 232 -0.94 -16.42 3.11
N HIS A 233 0.16 -15.65 3.13
CA HIS A 233 0.12 -14.22 3.42
C HIS A 233 -0.82 -13.48 2.47
N ASN A 234 -0.64 -13.66 1.15
CA ASN A 234 -1.47 -13.05 0.12
C ASN A 234 -2.94 -13.45 0.24
N LEU A 235 -3.22 -14.73 0.50
CA LEU A 235 -4.58 -15.20 0.74
C LEU A 235 -5.22 -14.48 1.94
N ILE A 236 -4.51 -14.38 3.07
CA ILE A 236 -5.06 -13.72 4.26
C ILE A 236 -5.24 -12.21 4.02
N GLN A 237 -4.28 -11.55 3.35
CA GLN A 237 -4.39 -10.13 2.99
C GLN A 237 -5.60 -9.86 2.09
N GLU A 238 -5.85 -10.70 1.09
CA GLU A 238 -7.04 -10.61 0.24
C GLU A 238 -8.33 -10.76 1.06
N LEU A 239 -8.38 -11.76 1.96
CA LEU A 239 -9.55 -12.01 2.79
C LEU A 239 -9.84 -10.87 3.78
N LEU A 240 -8.81 -10.17 4.26
CA LEU A 240 -8.95 -8.99 5.11
C LEU A 240 -9.39 -7.75 4.31
N THR A 241 -8.75 -7.51 3.16
CA THR A 241 -9.04 -6.34 2.29
C THR A 241 -10.44 -6.42 1.72
N SER A 242 -10.90 -7.62 1.37
CA SER A 242 -12.28 -7.89 0.93
C SER A 242 -13.28 -7.93 2.09
N THR A 243 -12.86 -7.76 3.35
CA THR A 243 -13.70 -7.93 4.55
C THR A 243 -14.37 -9.30 4.67
N THR A 244 -13.83 -10.31 3.97
CA THR A 244 -14.31 -11.70 4.07
C THR A 244 -14.01 -12.27 5.46
N LEU A 245 -12.81 -11.98 5.97
CA LEU A 245 -12.43 -12.21 7.35
C LEU A 245 -12.30 -10.86 8.06
N VAL A 246 -12.85 -10.78 9.26
CA VAL A 246 -12.86 -9.57 10.09
C VAL A 246 -12.46 -9.91 11.52
N PRO A 247 -11.89 -8.97 12.30
CA PRO A 247 -11.47 -9.26 13.68
C PRO A 247 -12.53 -9.96 14.56
N PRO A 248 -13.84 -9.65 14.46
CA PRO A 248 -14.88 -10.40 15.18
C PRO A 248 -14.93 -11.91 14.91
N ASP A 249 -14.42 -12.39 13.76
CA ASP A 249 -14.34 -13.83 13.46
C ASP A 249 -13.42 -14.58 14.44
N LEU A 250 -12.51 -13.89 15.17
CA LEU A 250 -11.71 -14.50 16.24
C LEU A 250 -12.57 -15.13 17.35
N ARG A 251 -13.85 -14.75 17.48
CA ARG A 251 -14.78 -15.43 18.39
C ARG A 251 -14.95 -16.91 18.07
N LEU A 252 -14.69 -17.34 16.83
CA LEU A 252 -14.69 -18.75 16.44
C LEU A 252 -13.57 -19.56 17.10
N LEU A 253 -12.55 -18.90 17.67
CA LEU A 253 -11.44 -19.54 18.40
C LEU A 253 -11.72 -19.66 19.90
N ASN A 254 -12.70 -18.93 20.42
CA ASN A 254 -13.13 -19.07 21.79
C ASN A 254 -14.23 -20.12 21.79
N HIS A 255 -13.99 -21.23 22.49
CA HIS A 255 -14.98 -22.29 22.58
C HIS A 255 -16.28 -21.79 23.19
N SER A 256 -17.37 -22.33 22.63
CA SER A 256 -18.78 -22.19 22.99
C SER A 256 -18.97 -22.06 24.51
N ASP A 257 -19.34 -20.86 24.96
CA ASP A 257 -20.22 -20.79 26.13
C ASP A 257 -21.56 -21.41 25.69
N ASP A 258 -22.08 -22.30 26.54
CA ASP A 258 -23.40 -22.94 26.44
C ASP A 258 -24.54 -21.98 26.05
#